data_AF-A0A150QAR2-F1
#
_entry.id   AF-A0A150QAR2-F1
#
_cell.length_a   1.000
_cell.length_b   1.000
_cell.length_c   1.000
_cell.angle_alpha   90.00
_cell.angle_beta   90.00
_cell.angle_gamma   90.00
#
_symmetry.space_group_name_H-M   'P 1'
#
loop_
_entity.id
_entity.type
_entity.pdbx_description
1 polymer ?
#
loop_
_entity_poly.entity_id
_entity_poly.type
_entity_poly.pdbx_seq_one_letter_code
_entity_poly.pdbx_strand_id
1 'polypeptide(L)'
;MSLRDLSVLYLIAGLACAVAVYRASPGDRRRAAFSAALCVPLWPIWAPVALTARRAEPGGTPGTSAAAARVQGALREGVSACAGTSFEALLSREAASRIEAEVARAAARHAELDALLRQSGFDEAAAAARVAEIERGGAGSGRALATAHLHLENIRRLRAMRDRDARALEELADLVQALRTQLVLARFAGSSVEGVGGIVSEVWARVEGLGAAIDAHGGVASEEPIET
;
A
#
# COMPACT_ATOMS: atom_id res chain seq x y z
N MET A 1 13.33 37.21 26.59
CA MET A 1 13.52 37.06 25.13
C MET A 1 12.85 38.24 24.46
N SER A 2 13.54 38.91 23.54
CA SER A 2 13.00 40.06 22.82
C SER A 2 11.93 39.60 21.81
N LEU A 3 10.89 40.41 21.59
CA LEU A 3 9.93 40.22 20.48
C LEU A 3 10.62 40.05 19.12
N ARG A 4 11.82 40.64 19.00
CA ARG A 4 12.70 40.53 17.84
C ARG A 4 13.36 39.16 17.70
N ASP A 5 13.72 38.51 18.82
CA ASP A 5 14.27 37.15 18.78
C ASP A 5 13.19 36.14 18.39
N LEU A 6 11.97 36.37 18.88
CA LEU A 6 10.82 35.53 18.58
C LEU A 6 10.44 35.61 17.10
N SER A 7 10.48 36.80 16.50
CA SER A 7 10.21 36.99 15.06
C SER A 7 11.29 36.40 14.16
N VAL A 8 12.56 36.47 14.57
CA VAL A 8 13.68 35.87 13.84
C VAL A 8 13.61 34.34 13.88
N LEU A 9 13.32 33.75 15.05
CA LEU A 9 13.11 32.30 15.17
C LEU A 9 11.93 31.82 14.32
N TYR A 10 10.86 32.59 14.28
CA TYR A 10 9.68 32.35 13.43
C TYR A 10 10.02 32.31 11.94
N LEU A 11 10.78 33.31 11.49
CA LEU A 11 11.19 33.45 10.10
C LEU A 11 12.11 32.30 9.68
N ILE A 12 13.06 31.91 10.54
CA ILE A 12 13.99 30.81 10.26
C ILE A 12 13.23 29.47 10.23
N ALA A 13 12.32 29.23 11.16
CA ALA A 13 11.53 28.00 11.20
C ALA A 13 10.58 27.89 9.99
N GLY A 14 9.90 28.99 9.64
CA GLY A 14 9.04 29.07 8.45
C GLY A 14 9.83 28.85 7.16
N LEU A 15 11.02 29.45 7.04
CA LEU A 15 11.90 29.28 5.89
C LEU A 15 12.41 27.84 5.75
N ALA A 16 12.80 27.20 6.86
CA ALA A 16 13.25 25.81 6.86
C ALA A 16 12.13 24.84 6.42
N CYS A 17 10.89 25.05 6.89
CA CYS A 17 9.73 24.27 6.46
C CYS A 17 9.41 24.50 4.97
N ALA A 18 9.45 25.75 4.49
CA ALA A 18 9.21 26.07 3.09
C ALA A 18 10.23 25.39 2.16
N VAL A 19 11.52 25.39 2.54
CA VAL A 19 12.59 24.71 1.78
C VAL A 19 12.40 23.19 1.78
N ALA A 20 11.99 22.60 2.89
CA ALA A 20 11.73 21.16 2.97
C ALA A 20 10.55 20.73 2.06
N VAL A 21 9.45 21.48 2.06
CA VAL A 21 8.27 21.21 1.20
C VAL A 21 8.60 21.41 -0.28
N TYR A 22 9.37 22.45 -0.61
CA TYR A 22 9.79 22.72 -1.99
C TYR A 22 10.68 21.60 -2.54
N ARG A 23 11.56 21.01 -1.71
CA ARG A 23 12.43 19.90 -2.11
C ARG A 23 11.71 18.55 -2.21
N ALA A 24 10.57 18.39 -1.54
CA ALA A 24 9.82 17.13 -1.49
C ALA A 24 8.77 16.97 -2.60
N SER A 25 8.54 18.00 -3.45
CA SER A 25 7.50 17.97 -4.49
C SER A 25 8.11 17.95 -5.91
N PRO A 26 8.39 16.77 -6.50
CA PRO A 26 8.77 16.67 -7.90
C PRO A 26 7.52 16.64 -8.77
N GLY A 27 7.17 17.76 -9.41
CA GLY A 27 6.21 17.71 -10.53
C GLY A 27 5.42 18.98 -10.82
N ASP A 28 5.18 19.88 -9.86
CA ASP A 28 4.30 21.04 -10.12
C ASP A 28 4.65 22.29 -9.29
N ARG A 29 5.55 23.12 -9.83
CA ARG A 29 6.15 24.29 -9.15
C ARG A 29 5.12 25.32 -8.68
N ARG A 30 3.94 25.41 -9.33
CA ARG A 30 2.89 26.38 -8.97
C ARG A 30 2.13 25.96 -7.71
N ARG A 31 1.82 24.67 -7.55
CA ARG A 31 1.21 24.12 -6.33
C ARG A 31 2.17 24.19 -5.13
N ALA A 32 3.46 23.92 -5.37
CA ALA A 32 4.50 24.04 -4.34
C ALA A 32 4.71 25.49 -3.86
N ALA A 33 4.60 26.48 -4.77
CA ALA A 33 4.69 27.89 -4.38
C ALA A 33 3.46 28.34 -3.57
N PHE A 34 2.26 27.85 -3.94
CA PHE A 34 1.02 28.17 -3.22
C PHE A 34 0.97 27.52 -1.83
N SER A 35 1.44 26.28 -1.70
CA SER A 35 1.55 25.60 -0.40
C SER A 35 2.61 26.23 0.50
N ALA A 36 3.74 26.68 -0.06
CA ALA A 36 4.77 27.41 0.67
C ALA A 36 4.25 28.77 1.17
N ALA A 37 3.48 29.51 0.35
CA ALA A 37 2.88 30.77 0.73
C ALA A 37 1.83 30.61 1.86
N LEU A 38 1.08 29.52 1.87
CA LEU A 38 0.10 29.20 2.93
C LEU A 38 0.75 28.75 4.24
N CYS A 39 1.96 28.19 4.21
CA CYS A 39 2.66 27.74 5.43
C CYS A 39 3.18 28.89 6.29
N VAL A 40 3.47 30.05 5.72
CA VAL A 40 4.03 31.21 6.45
C VAL A 40 3.06 31.77 7.50
N PRO A 41 1.76 31.99 7.22
CA PRO A 41 0.82 32.51 8.22
C PRO A 41 0.19 31.43 9.12
N LEU A 42 0.17 30.15 8.72
CA LEU A 42 -0.67 29.13 9.36
C LEU A 42 0.09 28.11 10.24
N TRP A 43 1.39 28.32 10.49
CA TRP A 43 2.21 27.37 11.24
C TRP A 43 1.87 27.19 12.74
N PRO A 44 1.30 28.15 13.52
CA PRO A 44 1.11 27.90 14.96
C PRO A 44 -0.08 26.96 15.23
N ILE A 45 -1.01 26.86 14.28
CA ILE A 45 -2.13 25.91 14.32
C ILE A 45 -1.70 24.55 13.74
N TRP A 46 -0.77 24.54 12.78
CA TRP A 46 -0.28 23.31 12.15
C TRP A 46 0.84 22.61 12.92
N ALA A 47 1.60 23.31 13.76
CA ALA A 47 2.73 22.73 14.49
C ALA A 47 2.35 21.56 15.43
N PRO A 48 1.25 21.62 16.22
CA PRO A 48 0.85 20.49 17.06
C PRO A 48 0.41 19.27 16.25
N VAL A 49 -0.30 19.50 15.14
CA VAL A 49 -0.80 18.44 14.24
C VAL A 49 0.34 17.82 13.44
N ALA A 50 1.32 18.62 13.01
CA ALA A 50 2.50 18.14 12.30
C ALA A 50 3.45 17.36 13.24
N LEU A 51 3.58 17.77 14.50
CA LEU A 51 4.41 17.08 15.49
C LEU A 51 3.81 15.74 15.95
N THR A 52 2.48 15.60 15.96
CA THR A 52 1.82 14.31 16.21
C THR A 52 1.80 13.42 14.97
N ALA A 53 1.62 13.99 13.78
CA ALA A 53 1.69 13.27 12.52
C ALA A 53 3.10 12.70 12.25
N ARG A 54 4.17 13.38 12.68
CA ARG A 54 5.56 12.94 12.45
C ARG A 54 6.01 11.71 13.24
N ARG A 55 5.19 11.18 14.16
CA ARG A 55 5.49 9.91 14.85
C ARG A 55 5.08 8.68 14.04
N ALA A 56 4.31 8.88 12.98
CA ALA A 56 4.08 7.92 11.92
C ALA A 56 4.94 8.33 10.73
N GLU A 57 6.10 7.68 10.55
CA GLU A 57 6.76 7.39 9.26
C GLU A 57 8.16 6.86 9.55
N PRO A 58 8.55 5.75 8.89
CA PRO A 58 9.43 5.96 7.76
C PRO A 58 9.03 5.15 6.52
N GLY A 59 8.69 5.83 5.43
CA GLY A 59 9.33 5.64 4.12
C GLY A 59 8.89 4.43 3.29
N GLY A 60 7.75 3.83 3.57
CA GLY A 60 7.07 2.89 2.67
C GLY A 60 5.64 3.37 2.49
N THR A 61 5.08 3.28 1.28
CA THR A 61 3.68 3.65 0.99
C THR A 61 2.75 3.19 2.12
N PRO A 62 2.24 4.10 2.97
CA PRO A 62 1.64 3.74 4.26
C PRO A 62 0.30 2.99 4.14
N GLY A 63 -0.26 2.90 2.93
CA GLY A 63 -1.56 2.29 2.66
C GLY A 63 -1.62 0.80 2.99
N THR A 64 -0.65 0.00 2.53
CA THR A 64 -0.79 -1.47 2.55
C THR A 64 -0.55 -2.08 3.92
N SER A 65 0.48 -1.63 4.65
CA SER A 65 0.69 -2.07 6.04
C SER A 65 -0.46 -1.61 6.94
N ALA A 66 -1.02 -0.41 6.70
CA ALA A 66 -2.19 0.06 7.42
C ALA A 66 -3.45 -0.75 7.05
N ALA A 67 -3.64 -1.13 5.78
CA ALA A 67 -4.74 -1.98 5.34
C ALA A 67 -4.70 -3.34 6.02
N ALA A 68 -3.55 -4.01 6.04
CA ALA A 68 -3.37 -5.28 6.74
C ALA A 68 -3.68 -5.17 8.24
N ALA A 69 -3.20 -4.11 8.91
CA ALA A 69 -3.49 -3.87 10.32
C ALA A 69 -4.99 -3.61 10.57
N ARG A 70 -5.66 -2.89 9.66
CA ARG A 70 -7.11 -2.65 9.72
C ARG A 70 -7.90 -3.95 9.59
N VAL A 71 -7.51 -4.85 8.68
CA VAL A 71 -8.13 -6.18 8.55
C VAL A 71 -7.99 -6.96 9.84
N GLN A 72 -6.78 -7.06 10.40
CA GLN A 72 -6.53 -7.80 11.65
C GLN A 72 -7.33 -7.23 12.82
N GLY A 73 -7.35 -5.91 12.97
CA GLY A 73 -8.15 -5.26 14.01
C GLY A 73 -9.64 -5.57 13.87
N ALA A 74 -10.16 -5.49 12.64
CA ALA A 74 -11.57 -5.72 12.36
C ALA A 74 -11.98 -7.20 12.54
N LEU A 75 -11.14 -8.15 12.14
CA LEU A 75 -11.39 -9.58 12.36
C LEU A 75 -11.42 -9.92 13.84
N ARG A 76 -10.46 -9.41 14.64
CA ARG A 76 -10.45 -9.66 16.10
C ARG A 76 -11.70 -9.13 16.77
N GLU A 77 -12.11 -7.91 16.41
CA GLU A 77 -13.34 -7.32 16.94
C GLU A 77 -14.57 -8.12 16.48
N GLY A 78 -14.65 -8.50 15.21
CA GLY A 78 -15.74 -9.31 14.66
C GLY A 78 -15.87 -10.68 15.35
N VAL A 79 -14.76 -11.42 15.48
CA VAL A 79 -14.73 -12.71 16.20
C VAL A 79 -15.18 -12.53 17.65
N SER A 80 -14.72 -11.48 18.33
CA SER A 80 -15.14 -11.20 19.71
C SER A 80 -16.63 -10.85 19.83
N ALA A 81 -17.20 -10.20 18.81
CA ALA A 81 -18.61 -9.86 18.78
C ALA A 81 -19.50 -11.09 18.51
N CYS A 82 -18.98 -12.08 17.76
CA CYS A 82 -19.70 -13.31 17.43
C CYS A 82 -19.58 -14.42 18.47
N ALA A 83 -18.57 -14.39 19.34
CA ALA A 83 -18.32 -15.46 20.31
C ALA A 83 -19.54 -15.73 21.19
N GLY A 84 -19.99 -16.99 21.24
CA GLY A 84 -21.17 -17.40 22.01
C GLY A 84 -22.51 -17.01 21.38
N THR A 85 -22.52 -16.57 20.11
CA THR A 85 -23.74 -16.26 19.34
C THR A 85 -23.94 -17.26 18.20
N SER A 86 -25.13 -17.27 17.60
CA SER A 86 -25.40 -18.07 16.38
C SER A 86 -24.51 -17.69 15.19
N PHE A 87 -23.85 -16.53 15.22
CA PHE A 87 -22.94 -16.06 14.16
C PHE A 87 -21.52 -16.62 14.29
N GLU A 88 -21.18 -17.34 15.36
CA GLU A 88 -19.85 -17.94 15.55
C GLU A 88 -19.49 -18.94 14.44
N ALA A 89 -20.48 -19.61 13.86
CA ALA A 89 -20.29 -20.51 12.72
C ALA A 89 -19.89 -19.77 11.42
N LEU A 90 -20.24 -18.48 11.28
CA LEU A 90 -19.94 -17.69 10.08
C LEU A 90 -18.54 -17.07 10.13
N LEU A 91 -18.11 -16.64 11.33
CA LEU A 91 -16.78 -16.08 11.56
C LEU A 91 -16.13 -16.76 12.77
N SER A 92 -15.68 -17.99 12.56
CA SER A 92 -14.96 -18.73 13.59
C SER A 92 -13.56 -18.14 13.81
N ARG A 93 -12.99 -18.39 15.00
CA ARG A 93 -11.60 -17.99 15.30
C ARG A 93 -10.61 -18.62 14.32
N GLU A 94 -10.86 -19.86 13.91
CA GLU A 94 -10.02 -20.54 12.92
C GLU A 94 -10.12 -19.88 11.54
N ALA A 95 -11.33 -19.58 11.07
CA ALA A 95 -11.54 -18.86 9.81
C ALA A 95 -10.82 -17.50 9.81
N ALA A 96 -10.98 -16.71 10.87
CA ALA A 96 -10.29 -15.44 11.02
C ALA A 96 -8.76 -15.59 11.01
N SER A 97 -8.22 -16.62 11.68
CA SER A 97 -6.77 -16.86 11.69
C SER A 97 -6.21 -17.20 10.31
N ARG A 98 -6.97 -17.93 9.47
CA ARG A 98 -6.58 -18.22 8.08
C ARG A 98 -6.55 -16.95 7.24
N ILE A 99 -7.57 -16.10 7.36
CA ILE A 99 -7.63 -14.81 6.69
C ILE A 99 -6.44 -13.92 7.13
N GLU A 100 -6.17 -13.83 8.44
CA GLU A 100 -5.03 -13.08 8.96
C GLU A 100 -3.69 -13.57 8.39
N ALA A 101 -3.51 -14.90 8.27
CA ALA A 101 -2.30 -15.48 7.69
C ALA A 101 -2.13 -15.14 6.21
N GLU A 102 -3.20 -15.20 5.41
CA GLU A 102 -3.14 -14.79 4.00
C GLU A 102 -2.86 -13.30 3.81
N VAL A 103 -3.49 -12.46 4.61
CA VAL A 103 -3.25 -11.01 4.61
C VAL A 103 -1.81 -10.70 4.99
N ALA A 104 -1.26 -11.38 6.00
CA ALA A 104 0.14 -11.22 6.40
C ALA A 104 1.10 -11.64 5.28
N ARG A 105 0.85 -12.77 4.61
CA ARG A 105 1.63 -13.22 3.45
C ARG A 105 1.59 -12.19 2.32
N ALA A 106 0.41 -11.68 1.97
CA ALA A 106 0.26 -10.69 0.91
C ALA A 106 0.94 -9.35 1.25
N ALA A 107 0.81 -8.89 2.49
CA ALA A 107 1.49 -7.68 2.95
C ALA A 107 3.02 -7.83 2.90
N ALA A 108 3.55 -8.99 3.28
CA ALA A 108 4.99 -9.27 3.20
C ALA A 108 5.49 -9.25 1.75
N ARG A 109 4.79 -9.91 0.83
CA ARG A 109 5.12 -9.88 -0.61
C ARG A 109 5.07 -8.48 -1.19
N HIS A 110 4.04 -7.70 -0.86
CA HIS A 110 3.94 -6.32 -1.31
C HIS A 110 5.14 -5.49 -0.81
N ALA A 111 5.53 -5.65 0.46
CA ALA A 111 6.68 -4.97 1.03
C ALA A 111 8.00 -5.36 0.35
N GLU A 112 8.17 -6.63 -0.01
CA GLU A 112 9.31 -7.14 -0.77
C GLU A 112 9.34 -6.54 -2.19
N LEU A 113 8.22 -6.58 -2.91
CA LEU A 113 8.10 -5.97 -4.25
C LEU A 113 8.39 -4.47 -4.22
N ASP A 114 7.88 -3.75 -3.22
CA ASP A 114 8.16 -2.33 -3.07
C ASP A 114 9.64 -2.05 -2.76
N ALA A 115 10.25 -2.87 -1.90
CA ALA A 115 11.68 -2.77 -1.61
C ALA A 115 12.55 -3.03 -2.84
N LEU A 116 12.20 -4.02 -3.67
CA LEU A 116 12.87 -4.31 -4.94
C LEU A 116 12.73 -3.13 -5.92
N LEU A 117 11.53 -2.62 -6.10
CA LEU A 117 11.24 -1.52 -7.04
C LEU A 117 11.87 -0.19 -6.64
N ARG A 118 12.27 -0.01 -5.38
CA ARG A 118 13.04 1.15 -4.90
C ARG A 118 14.52 1.11 -5.29
N GLN A 119 15.04 -0.02 -5.75
CA GLN A 119 16.44 -0.12 -6.18
C GLN A 119 16.62 0.55 -7.56
N SER A 120 17.78 1.17 -7.78
CA SER A 120 18.08 1.93 -9.01
C SER A 120 18.00 1.14 -10.32
N GLY A 121 18.07 -0.19 -10.25
CA GLY A 121 17.92 -1.08 -11.41
C GLY A 121 16.47 -1.24 -11.93
N PHE A 122 15.47 -0.81 -11.15
CA PHE A 122 14.04 -1.00 -11.43
C PHE A 122 13.30 0.32 -11.71
N ASP A 123 14.03 1.38 -12.05
CA ASP A 123 13.43 2.63 -12.51
C ASP A 123 12.88 2.47 -13.93
N GLU A 124 11.56 2.42 -14.04
CA GLU A 124 10.86 2.32 -15.33
C GLU A 124 11.16 3.51 -16.25
N ALA A 125 11.29 4.73 -15.71
CA ALA A 125 11.56 5.91 -16.53
C ALA A 125 12.96 5.82 -17.14
N ALA A 126 13.95 5.40 -16.35
CA ALA A 126 15.30 5.14 -16.83
C ALA A 126 15.34 3.98 -17.84
N ALA A 127 14.62 2.88 -17.59
CA ALA A 127 14.52 1.75 -18.51
C ALA A 127 13.87 2.14 -19.84
N ALA A 128 12.80 2.93 -19.80
CA ALA A 128 12.12 3.43 -21.00
C ALA A 128 12.99 4.41 -21.79
N ALA A 129 13.71 5.30 -21.10
CA ALA A 129 14.67 6.21 -21.74
C ALA A 129 15.78 5.45 -22.46
N ARG A 130 16.29 4.36 -21.85
CA ARG A 130 17.32 3.49 -22.44
C ARG A 130 16.83 2.79 -23.70
N VAL A 131 15.60 2.27 -23.69
CA VAL A 131 14.97 1.70 -24.90
C VAL A 131 14.92 2.74 -26.02
N ALA A 132 14.39 3.93 -25.72
CA ALA A 132 14.25 5.01 -26.71
C ALA A 132 15.61 5.52 -27.23
N GLU A 133 16.66 5.48 -26.41
CA GLU A 133 18.03 5.82 -26.83
C GLU A 133 18.60 4.80 -27.81
N ILE A 134 18.46 3.50 -27.53
CA ILE A 134 18.92 2.43 -28.42
C ILE A 134 18.18 2.47 -29.76
N GLU A 135 16.87 2.74 -29.74
CA GLU A 135 16.05 2.88 -30.96
C GLU A 135 16.48 4.08 -31.81
N ARG A 136 16.70 5.24 -31.19
CA ARG A 136 17.16 6.46 -31.90
C ARG A 136 18.58 6.33 -32.44
N GLY A 137 19.44 5.59 -31.75
CA GLY A 137 20.85 5.44 -32.11
C GLY A 137 21.09 4.65 -33.40
N GLY A 138 20.12 3.86 -33.88
CA GLY A 138 20.15 3.12 -35.16
C GLY A 138 21.26 2.07 -35.32
N ALA A 139 22.31 2.12 -34.50
CA ALA A 139 23.50 1.27 -34.53
C ALA A 139 23.55 0.24 -33.39
N GLY A 140 22.53 0.22 -32.51
CA GLY A 140 22.41 -0.80 -31.49
C GLY A 140 22.10 -2.16 -32.11
N SER A 141 22.90 -3.18 -31.79
CA SER A 141 22.60 -4.56 -32.24
C SER A 141 21.16 -4.94 -31.85
N GLY A 142 20.40 -5.57 -32.74
CA GLY A 142 18.99 -5.92 -32.46
C GLY A 142 18.79 -6.72 -31.16
N ARG A 143 19.81 -7.46 -30.74
CA ARG A 143 19.85 -8.17 -29.45
C ARG A 143 19.83 -7.21 -28.25
N ALA A 144 20.59 -6.12 -28.29
CA ALA A 144 20.64 -5.12 -27.22
C ALA A 144 19.29 -4.42 -27.02
N LEU A 145 18.58 -4.13 -28.13
CA LEU A 145 17.23 -3.59 -28.08
C LEU A 145 16.24 -4.58 -27.48
N ALA A 146 16.28 -5.85 -27.91
CA ALA A 146 15.43 -6.91 -27.37
C ALA A 146 15.63 -7.09 -25.86
N THR A 147 16.89 -7.10 -25.37
CA THR A 147 17.17 -7.19 -23.92
C THR A 147 16.65 -5.98 -23.15
N ALA A 148 16.77 -4.76 -23.70
CA ALA A 148 16.24 -3.56 -23.05
C ALA A 148 14.69 -3.55 -23.01
N HIS A 149 14.01 -4.02 -24.06
CA HIS A 149 12.56 -4.20 -24.06
C HIS A 149 12.12 -5.22 -23.01
N LEU A 150 12.78 -6.37 -22.92
CA LEU A 150 12.50 -7.38 -21.91
C LEU A 150 12.67 -6.84 -20.48
N HIS A 151 13.73 -6.07 -20.23
CA HIS A 151 13.96 -5.45 -18.93
C HIS A 151 12.83 -4.48 -18.54
N LEU A 152 12.41 -3.62 -19.47
CA LEU A 152 11.31 -2.69 -19.26
C LEU A 152 9.99 -3.42 -18.98
N GLU A 153 9.68 -4.47 -19.74
CA GLU A 153 8.46 -5.26 -19.56
C GLU A 153 8.46 -5.98 -18.21
N ASN A 154 9.61 -6.52 -17.79
CA ASN A 154 9.75 -7.14 -16.46
C ASN A 154 9.50 -6.13 -15.33
N ILE A 155 10.04 -4.91 -15.42
CA ILE A 155 9.78 -3.85 -14.43
C ILE A 155 8.28 -3.54 -14.37
N ARG A 156 7.62 -3.40 -15.53
CA ARG A 156 6.18 -3.12 -15.61
C ARG A 156 5.35 -4.23 -14.99
N ARG A 157 5.68 -5.50 -15.24
CA ARG A 157 5.03 -6.65 -14.60
C ARG A 157 5.16 -6.59 -13.08
N LEU A 158 6.36 -6.33 -12.56
CA LEU A 158 6.59 -6.23 -11.10
C LEU A 158 5.77 -5.08 -10.48
N ARG A 159 5.71 -3.92 -11.12
CA ARG A 159 4.87 -2.80 -10.68
C ARG A 159 3.39 -3.15 -10.68
N ALA A 160 2.91 -3.75 -11.77
CA ALA A 160 1.51 -4.19 -11.88
C ALA A 160 1.14 -5.22 -10.80
N MET A 161 2.07 -6.12 -10.43
CA MET A 161 1.87 -7.05 -9.32
C MET A 161 1.77 -6.31 -7.98
N ARG A 162 2.72 -5.42 -7.67
CA ARG A 162 2.72 -4.64 -6.42
C ARG A 162 1.42 -3.85 -6.26
N ASP A 163 0.97 -3.19 -7.33
CA ASP A 163 -0.21 -2.35 -7.32
C ASP A 163 -1.50 -3.17 -7.19
N ARG A 164 -1.53 -4.39 -7.76
CA ARG A 164 -2.64 -5.32 -7.58
C ARG A 164 -2.74 -5.79 -6.13
N ASP A 165 -1.63 -6.17 -5.51
CA ASP A 165 -1.58 -6.58 -4.11
C ASP A 165 -2.04 -5.46 -3.18
N ALA A 166 -1.62 -4.22 -3.45
CA ALA A 166 -2.05 -3.04 -2.69
C ALA A 166 -3.57 -2.85 -2.73
N ARG A 167 -4.15 -2.87 -3.93
CA ARG A 167 -5.61 -2.70 -4.13
C ARG A 167 -6.39 -3.83 -3.49
N ALA A 168 -5.97 -5.08 -3.67
CA ALA A 168 -6.66 -6.23 -3.09
C ALA A 168 -6.68 -6.17 -1.55
N LEU A 169 -5.59 -5.73 -0.93
CA LEU A 169 -5.53 -5.53 0.52
C LEU A 169 -6.42 -4.38 1.01
N GLU A 170 -6.52 -3.28 0.25
CA GLU A 170 -7.44 -2.18 0.55
C GLU A 170 -8.90 -2.61 0.44
N GLU A 171 -9.28 -3.25 -0.65
CA GLU A 171 -10.63 -3.77 -0.88
C GLU A 171 -11.04 -4.77 0.20
N LEU A 172 -10.13 -5.68 0.59
CA LEU A 172 -10.38 -6.62 1.68
C LEU A 172 -10.54 -5.91 3.02
N ALA A 173 -9.76 -4.85 3.28
CA ALA A 173 -9.92 -4.03 4.49
C ALA A 173 -11.32 -3.41 4.57
N ASP A 174 -11.84 -2.89 3.46
CA ASP A 174 -13.16 -2.30 3.41
C ASP A 174 -14.26 -3.36 3.62
N LEU A 175 -14.14 -4.54 3.00
CA LEU A 175 -15.10 -5.64 3.17
C LEU A 175 -15.14 -6.16 4.61
N VAL A 176 -13.98 -6.37 5.23
CA VAL A 176 -13.90 -6.84 6.62
C VAL A 176 -14.44 -5.77 7.58
N GLN A 177 -14.27 -4.49 7.29
CA GLN A 177 -14.88 -3.41 8.07
C GLN A 177 -16.41 -3.37 7.94
N ALA A 178 -16.93 -3.60 6.74
CA ALA A 178 -18.36 -3.75 6.52
C ALA A 178 -18.91 -4.97 7.29
N LEU A 179 -18.21 -6.11 7.22
CA LEU A 179 -18.55 -7.32 7.96
C LEU A 179 -18.60 -7.06 9.47
N ARG A 180 -17.56 -6.43 10.02
CA ARG A 180 -17.50 -6.06 11.44
C ARG A 180 -18.71 -5.22 11.85
N THR A 181 -19.05 -4.21 11.06
CA THR A 181 -20.18 -3.32 11.34
C THR A 181 -21.51 -4.08 11.36
N GLN A 182 -21.71 -4.99 10.40
CA GLN A 182 -22.91 -5.83 10.35
C GLN A 182 -22.98 -6.83 11.51
N LEU A 183 -21.87 -7.45 11.91
CA LEU A 183 -21.82 -8.38 13.04
C LEU A 183 -22.12 -7.68 14.36
N VAL A 184 -21.54 -6.48 14.56
CA VAL A 184 -21.84 -5.65 15.74
C VAL A 184 -23.31 -5.25 15.74
N LEU A 185 -23.86 -4.80 14.61
CA LEU A 185 -25.28 -4.46 14.50
C LEU A 185 -26.17 -5.67 14.82
N ALA A 186 -25.88 -6.83 14.22
CA ALA A 186 -26.66 -8.05 14.43
C ALA A 186 -26.65 -8.50 15.89
N ARG A 187 -25.52 -8.34 16.60
CA ARG A 187 -25.40 -8.62 18.04
C ARG A 187 -26.36 -7.78 18.89
N PHE A 188 -26.56 -6.51 18.53
CA PHE A 188 -27.43 -5.60 19.29
C PHE A 188 -28.90 -5.62 18.83
N ALA A 189 -29.13 -5.82 17.53
CA ALA A 189 -30.47 -5.80 16.94
C ALA A 189 -31.18 -7.16 16.96
N GLY A 190 -30.44 -8.26 17.21
CA GLY A 190 -30.98 -9.63 17.15
C GLY A 190 -31.45 -10.05 15.74
N SER A 191 -30.96 -9.39 14.69
CA SER A 191 -31.45 -9.52 13.30
C SER A 191 -30.96 -10.78 12.57
N SER A 192 -31.67 -11.18 11.51
CA SER A 192 -31.38 -12.38 10.70
C SER A 192 -30.06 -12.31 9.92
N VAL A 193 -29.48 -13.48 9.69
CA VAL A 193 -28.17 -13.78 9.08
C VAL A 193 -28.05 -13.40 7.60
N GLU A 194 -29.16 -13.06 6.93
CA GLU A 194 -29.23 -12.99 5.46
C GLU A 194 -28.31 -11.94 4.81
N GLY A 195 -27.99 -10.84 5.49
CA GLY A 195 -27.01 -9.85 5.00
C GLY A 195 -25.54 -10.20 5.27
N VAL A 196 -25.28 -10.93 6.35
CA VAL A 196 -23.91 -11.26 6.83
C VAL A 196 -23.28 -12.33 5.96
N GLY A 197 -24.05 -13.34 5.53
CA GLY A 197 -23.56 -14.45 4.71
C GLY A 197 -22.95 -14.00 3.38
N GLY A 198 -23.58 -13.03 2.70
CA GLY A 198 -23.08 -12.49 1.43
C GLY A 198 -21.74 -11.77 1.57
N ILE A 199 -21.54 -11.02 2.66
CA ILE A 199 -20.25 -10.36 2.92
C ILE A 199 -19.17 -11.40 3.25
N VAL A 200 -19.51 -12.43 4.03
CA VAL A 200 -18.55 -13.50 4.35
C VAL A 200 -18.10 -14.25 3.10
N SER A 201 -19.02 -14.57 2.16
CA SER A 201 -18.64 -15.19 0.89
C SER A 201 -17.75 -14.29 0.03
N GLU A 202 -18.01 -12.99 0.00
CA GLU A 202 -17.19 -12.03 -0.74
C GLU A 202 -15.79 -11.89 -0.11
N VAL A 203 -15.71 -11.84 1.23
CA VAL A 203 -14.43 -11.83 1.96
C VAL A 203 -13.62 -13.08 1.63
N TRP A 204 -14.23 -14.26 1.62
CA TRP A 204 -13.56 -15.51 1.24
C TRP A 204 -13.09 -15.50 -0.22
N ALA A 205 -13.93 -15.05 -1.16
CA ALA A 205 -13.54 -14.95 -2.56
C ALA A 205 -12.33 -14.03 -2.77
N ARG A 206 -12.24 -12.91 -2.03
CA ARG A 206 -11.09 -12.01 -2.08
C ARG A 206 -9.84 -12.61 -1.45
N VAL A 207 -9.98 -13.34 -0.35
CA VAL A 207 -8.86 -14.03 0.30
C VAL A 207 -8.31 -15.15 -0.58
N GLU A 208 -9.18 -15.94 -1.21
CA GLU A 208 -8.79 -16.95 -2.21
C GLU A 208 -8.12 -16.31 -3.43
N GLY A 209 -8.63 -15.19 -3.92
CA GLY A 209 -7.97 -14.42 -4.98
C GLY A 209 -6.56 -13.94 -4.60
N LEU A 210 -6.35 -13.59 -3.33
CA LEU A 210 -5.06 -13.21 -2.77
C LEU A 210 -4.06 -14.39 -2.71
N GLY A 211 -4.59 -15.61 -2.51
CA GLY A 211 -3.84 -16.87 -2.48
C GLY A 211 -3.54 -17.44 -3.87
N ALA A 212 -4.50 -17.45 -4.80
CA ALA A 212 -4.33 -17.98 -6.15
C ALA A 212 -3.29 -17.19 -6.97
N ALA A 213 -3.11 -15.90 -6.69
CA ALA A 213 -2.03 -15.10 -7.26
C ALA A 213 -0.62 -15.61 -6.86
N ILE A 214 -0.49 -16.34 -5.76
CA ILE A 214 0.76 -16.90 -5.23
C ILE A 214 1.14 -18.16 -6.01
N ASP A 215 0.19 -19.08 -6.17
CA ASP A 215 0.45 -20.40 -6.77
C ASP A 215 0.72 -20.32 -8.27
N ALA A 216 0.07 -19.39 -8.97
CA ALA A 216 0.28 -19.19 -10.41
C ALA A 216 1.71 -18.78 -10.80
N HIS A 217 2.50 -18.26 -9.85
CA HIS A 217 3.85 -17.74 -10.11
C HIS A 217 4.97 -18.64 -9.53
N GLY A 218 4.64 -19.61 -8.67
CA GLY A 218 5.59 -20.60 -8.15
C GLY A 218 5.79 -21.83 -9.04
N GLY A 219 4.91 -22.05 -10.02
CA GLY A 219 4.91 -23.26 -10.87
C GLY A 219 5.89 -23.29 -12.06
N VAL A 220 6.80 -22.31 -12.19
CA VAL A 220 7.74 -22.24 -13.33
C VAL A 220 9.12 -22.85 -13.01
N ALA A 221 9.32 -23.39 -11.81
CA ALA A 221 10.60 -23.97 -11.37
C ALA A 221 10.51 -25.48 -11.08
N SER A 222 9.96 -26.25 -12.01
CA SER A 222 10.18 -27.70 -12.06
C SER A 222 11.02 -28.01 -13.29
N GLU A 223 12.32 -28.08 -13.06
CA GLU A 223 13.37 -28.50 -13.97
C GLU A 223 12.97 -29.80 -14.71
N GLU A 224 12.99 -29.77 -16.04
CA GLU A 224 13.21 -30.99 -16.81
C GLU A 224 14.66 -31.46 -16.53
N PRO A 225 14.88 -32.71 -16.14
CA PRO A 225 16.22 -33.25 -16.04
C PRO A 225 16.79 -33.37 -17.46
N ILE A 226 17.91 -32.69 -17.70
CA ILE A 226 18.73 -32.87 -18.90
C ILE A 226 19.29 -34.30 -18.84
N GLU A 227 18.71 -35.21 -19.62
CA GLU A 227 19.33 -36.50 -19.92
C GLU A 227 20.55 -36.26 -20.82
N THR A 228 21.73 -36.60 -20.29
CA THR A 228 23.02 -36.69 -20.99
C THR A 228 23.11 -37.93 -21.86
#